data_AF-A0A5B9EIS1-F1
#
_entry.id   AF-A0A5B9EIS1-F1
#
_cell.length_a   1.000
_cell.length_b   1.000
_cell.length_c   1.000
_cell.angle_alpha   90.00
_cell.angle_beta   90.00
_cell.angle_gamma   90.00
#
_symmetry.space_group_name_H-M   'P 1'
#
loop_
_entity.id
_entity.type
_entity.pdbx_description
1 polymer ?
#
loop_
_entity_poly.entity_id
_entity_poly.type
_entity_poly.pdbx_seq_one_letter_code
_entity_poly.pdbx_strand_id
1 'polypeptide(L)'
;MGEILGVIIVIAIIIAMLGGAVKTFQRNWIVALLLLLFLFPVWAIWAFIEIFTDDVVPQQTVHYVQQPAPPAIPQAPVAPPALPAATKECPFCAETIREAAVVCRFCQRDLPPAEA
;
A
#
# COMPACT_ATOMS: atom_id res chain seq x y z
N MET A 1 -9.76 47.91 10.60
CA MET A 1 -11.10 47.71 11.21
C MET A 1 -11.78 46.42 10.77
N GLY A 2 -11.65 45.97 9.50
CA GLY A 2 -12.24 44.71 9.03
C GLY A 2 -11.70 43.43 9.70
N GLU A 3 -10.38 43.35 9.94
CA GLU A 3 -9.73 42.20 10.61
C GLU A 3 -10.29 41.95 12.02
N ILE A 4 -10.44 43.03 12.81
CA ILE A 4 -10.94 42.95 14.19
C ILE A 4 -12.42 42.52 14.20
N LEU A 5 -13.22 43.04 13.25
CA LEU A 5 -14.62 42.64 13.11
C LEU A 5 -14.75 41.16 12.72
N GLY A 6 -13.88 40.67 11.81
CA GLY A 6 -13.84 39.26 11.43
C GLY A 6 -13.52 38.35 12.60
N VAL A 7 -12.49 38.69 13.40
CA VAL A 7 -12.12 37.93 14.60
C VAL A 7 -13.26 37.88 15.62
N ILE A 8 -13.95 39.01 15.87
CA ILE A 8 -15.08 39.06 16.81
C ILE A 8 -16.23 38.16 16.34
N ILE A 9 -16.57 38.16 15.05
CA ILE A 9 -17.62 37.31 14.48
C ILE A 9 -17.26 35.83 14.63
N VAL A 10 -16.01 35.46 14.31
CA VAL A 10 -15.53 34.08 14.46
C VAL A 10 -15.59 33.63 15.91
N ILE A 11 -15.15 34.47 16.85
CA ILE A 11 -15.22 34.18 18.30
C ILE A 11 -16.68 34.01 18.74
N ALA A 12 -17.59 34.89 18.30
CA ALA A 12 -19.02 34.80 18.64
C ALA A 12 -19.65 33.49 18.14
N ILE A 13 -19.30 33.05 16.93
CA ILE A 13 -19.76 31.77 16.36
C ILE A 13 -19.21 30.59 17.17
N ILE A 14 -17.92 30.62 17.51
CA ILE A 14 -17.28 29.57 18.33
C ILE A 14 -17.99 29.48 19.70
N ILE A 15 -18.23 30.61 20.36
CA ILE A 15 -18.92 30.64 21.65
C ILE A 15 -20.35 30.11 21.52
N ALA A 16 -21.08 30.46 20.47
CA ALA A 16 -22.43 29.95 20.22
C ALA A 16 -22.44 28.42 20.01
N MET A 17 -21.46 27.87 19.26
CA MET A 17 -21.32 26.42 19.06
C MET A 17 -20.93 25.70 20.36
N LEU A 18 -20.00 26.25 21.13
CA LEU A 18 -19.60 25.71 22.44
C LEU A 18 -20.76 25.75 23.44
N GLY A 19 -21.55 26.83 23.46
CA GLY A 19 -22.76 26.93 24.28
C GLY A 19 -23.81 25.88 23.90
N GLY A 20 -24.01 25.62 22.60
CA GLY A 20 -24.85 24.54 22.11
C GLY A 20 -24.35 23.15 22.53
N ALA A 21 -23.04 22.94 22.50
CA ALA A 21 -22.41 21.71 22.98
C ALA A 21 -22.62 21.53 24.49
N VAL A 22 -22.33 22.54 25.31
CA VAL A 22 -22.53 22.50 26.78
C VAL A 22 -24.00 22.24 27.14
N LYS A 23 -24.93 22.86 26.41
CA LYS A 23 -26.36 22.61 26.61
C LYS A 23 -26.78 21.20 26.20
N THR A 24 -26.02 20.55 25.31
CA THR A 24 -26.18 19.12 24.97
C THR A 24 -25.62 18.21 26.07
N PHE A 25 -24.49 18.57 26.68
CA PHE A 25 -23.93 17.86 27.85
C PHE A 25 -24.87 17.87 29.06
N GLN A 26 -25.57 18.98 29.31
CA GLN A 26 -26.53 19.08 30.42
C GLN A 26 -27.85 18.35 30.17
N ARG A 27 -28.34 18.32 28.92
CA ARG A 27 -29.65 17.71 28.61
C ARG A 27 -29.56 16.20 28.40
N ASN A 28 -28.41 15.70 27.94
CA ASN A 28 -28.23 14.28 27.66
C ASN A 28 -26.80 13.82 27.98
N TRP A 29 -26.49 13.75 29.27
CA TRP A 29 -25.19 13.31 29.81
C TRP A 29 -24.73 11.94 29.30
N ILE A 30 -25.66 11.07 28.90
CA ILE A 30 -25.39 9.76 28.30
C ILE A 30 -24.71 9.88 26.94
N VAL A 31 -25.18 10.78 26.06
CA VAL A 31 -24.58 10.99 24.73
C VAL A 31 -23.19 11.57 24.86
N ALA A 32 -23.02 12.49 25.79
CA ALA A 32 -21.72 13.03 26.18
C ALA A 32 -20.74 11.94 26.64
N LEU A 33 -21.19 11.04 27.52
CA LEU A 33 -20.39 9.93 28.03
C LEU A 33 -20.06 8.95 26.91
N LEU A 34 -21.01 8.63 26.02
CA LEU A 34 -20.80 7.76 24.87
C LEU A 34 -19.77 8.38 23.90
N LEU A 35 -19.89 9.66 23.59
CA LEU A 35 -18.95 10.35 22.70
C LEU A 35 -17.54 10.38 23.32
N LEU A 36 -17.41 10.67 24.61
CA LEU A 36 -16.12 10.63 25.31
C LEU A 36 -15.57 9.20 25.42
N LEU A 37 -16.42 8.19 25.61
CA LEU A 37 -15.99 6.80 25.78
C LEU A 37 -15.63 6.11 24.46
N PHE A 38 -16.25 6.49 23.34
CA PHE A 38 -16.02 5.83 22.05
C PHE A 38 -15.22 6.68 21.08
N LEU A 39 -15.53 7.97 20.94
CA LEU A 39 -14.87 8.82 19.96
C LEU A 39 -13.44 9.17 20.39
N PHE A 40 -13.24 9.46 21.67
CA PHE A 40 -11.92 9.82 22.19
C PHE A 40 -10.89 8.68 22.07
N PRO A 41 -11.16 7.43 22.50
CA PRO A 41 -10.16 6.37 22.34
C PRO A 41 -9.96 5.96 20.88
N VAL A 42 -11.00 5.95 20.05
CA VAL A 42 -10.82 5.66 18.60
C VAL A 42 -9.92 6.70 17.95
N TRP A 43 -10.14 7.98 18.25
CA TRP A 43 -9.29 9.07 17.76
C TRP A 43 -7.86 8.97 18.32
N ALA A 44 -7.71 8.71 19.62
CA ALA A 44 -6.41 8.56 20.26
C ALA A 44 -5.61 7.36 19.72
N ILE A 45 -6.26 6.23 19.45
CA ILE A 45 -5.64 5.04 18.86
C ILE A 45 -5.14 5.37 17.44
N TRP A 46 -5.94 6.05 16.62
CA TRP A 46 -5.52 6.46 15.26
C TRP A 46 -4.32 7.41 15.31
N ALA A 47 -4.40 8.46 16.13
CA ALA A 47 -3.30 9.42 16.30
C ALA A 47 -2.02 8.76 16.86
N PHE A 48 -2.18 7.79 17.75
CA PHE A 48 -1.07 7.00 18.25
C PHE A 48 -0.45 6.14 17.15
N ILE A 49 -1.24 5.41 16.36
CA ILE A 49 -0.73 4.62 15.24
C ILE A 49 0.05 5.52 14.27
N GLU A 50 -0.43 6.72 13.99
CA GLU A 50 0.28 7.68 13.12
C GLU A 50 1.65 8.07 13.68
N ILE A 51 1.73 8.43 14.98
CA ILE A 51 2.99 8.77 15.66
C ILE A 51 4.04 7.65 15.61
N PHE A 52 3.61 6.38 15.60
CA PHE A 52 4.52 5.23 15.60
C PHE A 52 4.74 4.61 14.21
N THR A 53 3.95 5.02 13.21
CA THR A 53 3.93 4.42 11.86
C THR A 53 4.25 5.46 10.78
N ASP A 54 5.14 6.40 11.08
CA ASP A 54 5.67 7.35 10.07
C ASP A 54 6.58 6.65 9.04
N ASP A 55 7.15 5.49 9.36
CA ASP A 55 8.03 4.72 8.46
C ASP A 55 7.28 3.65 7.66
N VAL A 56 6.24 4.04 6.92
CA VAL A 56 5.82 3.22 5.78
C VAL A 56 6.86 3.41 4.68
N VAL A 57 7.95 2.62 4.73
CA VAL A 57 8.92 2.54 3.64
C VAL A 57 8.13 2.27 2.37
N PRO A 58 8.09 3.20 1.38
CA PRO A 58 7.33 2.95 0.17
C PRO A 58 7.87 1.67 -0.46
N GLN A 59 6.96 0.73 -0.74
CA GLN A 59 7.17 -0.54 -1.44
C GLN A 59 7.59 -0.36 -2.91
N GLN A 60 8.48 0.60 -3.17
CA GLN A 60 8.84 1.02 -4.52
C GLN A 60 10.25 1.55 -4.65
N THR A 61 11.17 0.94 -3.92
CA THR A 61 12.47 0.64 -4.50
C THR A 61 12.56 -0.87 -4.61
N VAL A 62 11.92 -1.38 -5.67
CA VAL A 62 12.64 -2.34 -6.52
C VAL A 62 13.98 -1.66 -6.76
N HIS A 63 14.96 -2.00 -5.92
CA HIS A 63 16.34 -1.89 -6.26
C HIS A 63 16.44 -2.68 -7.57
N TYR A 64 16.28 -1.98 -8.69
CA TYR A 64 17.06 -2.32 -9.84
C TYR A 64 18.48 -2.40 -9.27
N VAL A 65 19.00 -3.60 -9.16
CA VAL A 65 20.44 -3.78 -9.13
C VAL A 65 20.91 -2.87 -10.26
N GLN A 66 21.73 -1.89 -9.92
CA GLN A 66 22.52 -1.16 -10.89
C GLN A 66 23.28 -2.27 -11.63
N GLN A 67 22.70 -2.80 -12.71
CA GLN A 67 23.38 -3.73 -13.56
C GLN A 67 24.50 -2.85 -14.14
N PRO A 68 25.77 -3.06 -13.77
CA PRO A 68 26.83 -2.38 -14.47
C PRO A 68 26.61 -2.68 -15.95
N ALA A 69 26.66 -1.62 -16.77
CA ALA A 69 26.35 -1.68 -18.20
C ALA A 69 26.96 -2.97 -18.78
N PRO A 70 26.15 -3.84 -19.43
CA PRO A 70 26.68 -5.03 -20.07
C PRO A 70 27.89 -4.62 -20.91
N PRO A 71 29.04 -5.32 -20.81
CA PRO A 71 30.20 -4.98 -21.62
C PRO A 71 29.73 -4.91 -23.07
N ALA A 72 30.21 -3.90 -23.82
CA ALA A 72 29.86 -3.68 -25.21
C ALA A 72 30.40 -4.85 -26.07
N ILE A 73 29.70 -5.97 -26.05
CA ILE A 73 29.87 -7.06 -27.01
C ILE A 73 29.25 -6.55 -28.31
N PRO A 74 29.87 -6.76 -29.49
CA PRO A 74 29.26 -6.45 -30.77
C PRO A 74 27.91 -7.17 -30.88
N GLN A 75 26.83 -6.42 -30.72
CA GLN A 75 25.48 -6.94 -30.91
C GLN A 75 25.28 -7.11 -32.41
N ALA A 76 25.60 -8.29 -32.92
CA ALA A 76 25.14 -8.71 -34.24
C ALA A 76 23.59 -8.60 -34.28
N PRO A 77 22.97 -8.44 -35.46
CA PRO A 77 21.51 -8.39 -35.56
C PRO A 77 20.95 -9.72 -35.01
N VAL A 78 20.46 -9.70 -33.78
CA VAL A 78 19.76 -10.84 -33.19
C VAL A 78 18.39 -10.84 -33.85
N ALA A 79 18.28 -11.50 -35.01
CA ALA A 79 16.99 -11.94 -35.50
C ALA A 79 16.27 -12.67 -34.35
N PRO A 80 14.96 -12.44 -34.13
CA PRO A 80 14.23 -13.13 -33.08
C PRO A 80 14.52 -14.63 -33.23
N PRO A 81 15.03 -15.32 -32.19
CA PRO A 81 15.14 -16.76 -32.27
C PRO A 81 13.72 -17.26 -32.52
N ALA A 82 13.50 -17.87 -33.68
CA ALA A 82 12.32 -18.68 -33.92
C ALA A 82 12.43 -19.86 -32.94
N LEU A 83 11.94 -19.66 -31.72
CA LEU A 83 11.96 -20.71 -30.72
C LEU A 83 11.02 -21.83 -31.17
N PRO A 84 11.43 -23.09 -30.99
CA PRO A 84 10.50 -24.20 -31.12
C PRO A 84 9.41 -24.03 -30.06
N ALA A 85 8.16 -24.05 -30.50
CA ALA A 85 6.97 -24.01 -29.64
C ALA A 85 6.75 -25.35 -28.90
N ALA A 86 7.85 -25.97 -28.46
CA ALA A 86 7.79 -27.25 -27.76
C ALA A 86 7.35 -27.02 -26.31
N THR A 87 6.34 -27.78 -25.92
CA THR A 87 5.74 -27.78 -24.59
C THR A 87 5.88 -29.17 -23.98
N LYS A 88 6.23 -29.23 -22.71
CA LYS A 88 6.34 -30.48 -21.93
C LYS A 88 5.37 -30.44 -20.75
N GLU A 89 5.02 -31.60 -20.22
CA GLU A 89 4.19 -31.69 -19.01
C GLU A 89 5.06 -31.65 -17.75
N CYS A 90 4.60 -30.93 -16.73
CA CYS A 90 5.28 -30.90 -15.45
C CYS A 90 5.08 -32.24 -14.69
N PRO A 91 6.14 -32.95 -14.26
CA PRO A 91 6.01 -34.25 -13.60
C PRO A 91 5.39 -34.17 -12.20
N PHE A 92 5.24 -32.98 -11.63
CA PHE A 92 4.71 -32.77 -10.28
C PHE A 92 3.23 -32.40 -10.26
N CYS A 93 2.74 -31.67 -11.27
CA CYS A 93 1.37 -31.14 -11.29
C CYS A 93 0.62 -31.38 -12.61
N ALA A 94 1.22 -32.08 -13.57
CA ALA A 94 0.64 -32.44 -14.86
C ALA A 94 0.16 -31.25 -15.73
N GLU A 95 0.70 -30.05 -15.46
CA GLU A 95 0.34 -28.86 -16.22
C GLU A 95 1.29 -28.66 -17.41
N THR A 96 0.77 -28.11 -18.50
CA THR A 96 1.56 -27.89 -19.73
C THR A 96 2.44 -26.65 -19.58
N ILE A 97 3.75 -26.82 -19.75
CA ILE A 97 4.75 -25.78 -19.57
C ILE A 97 5.69 -25.69 -20.78
N ARG A 98 6.38 -24.56 -20.93
CA ARG A 98 7.37 -24.39 -22.00
C ARG A 98 8.54 -25.34 -21.80
N GLU A 99 9.09 -25.91 -22.86
CA GLU A 99 10.22 -26.85 -22.77
C GLU A 99 11.44 -26.25 -22.05
N ALA A 100 11.70 -24.95 -22.29
CA ALA A 100 12.75 -24.18 -21.63
C ALA A 100 12.46 -23.83 -20.15
N ALA A 101 11.32 -24.24 -19.59
CA ALA A 101 11.00 -23.96 -18.19
C ALA A 101 11.91 -24.77 -17.26
N VAL A 102 12.67 -24.03 -16.44
CA VAL A 102 13.49 -24.56 -15.34
C VAL A 102 12.65 -24.74 -14.06
N VAL A 103 11.64 -23.87 -13.87
CA VAL A 103 10.73 -23.91 -12.72
C VAL A 103 9.28 -23.88 -13.22
N CYS A 104 8.43 -24.71 -12.61
CA CYS A 104 7.01 -24.73 -12.97
C CYS A 104 6.29 -23.54 -12.36
N ARG A 105 5.62 -22.72 -13.19
CA ARG A 105 4.76 -21.62 -12.74
C ARG A 105 3.68 -22.05 -11.73
N PHE A 106 3.17 -23.28 -11.86
CA PHE A 106 1.95 -23.70 -11.18
C PHE A 106 2.24 -24.38 -9.83
N CYS A 107 3.22 -25.27 -9.78
CA CYS A 107 3.62 -25.94 -8.54
C CYS A 107 4.90 -25.38 -7.91
N GLN A 108 5.55 -24.41 -8.56
CA GLN A 108 6.79 -23.74 -8.12
C GLN A 108 7.92 -24.70 -7.73
N ARG A 109 7.98 -25.85 -8.41
CA ARG A 109 9.06 -26.83 -8.23
C ARG A 109 10.03 -26.78 -9.39
N ASP A 110 11.29 -26.99 -9.08
CA ASP A 110 12.36 -27.15 -10.06
C ASP A 110 12.12 -28.39 -10.92
N LEU A 111 12.25 -28.22 -12.23
CA LEU A 111 12.15 -29.30 -13.18
C LEU A 111 13.52 -29.94 -13.42
N PRO A 112 13.56 -31.26 -13.63
CA PRO A 112 14.79 -31.90 -14.08
C PRO A 112 15.20 -31.31 -15.45
N PRO A 113 16.52 -31.16 -15.71
CA PRO A 113 17.02 -30.67 -16.97
C PRO A 113 16.55 -31.59 -18.10
N ALA A 114 16.09 -31.00 -19.21
CA ALA A 114 15.76 -31.75 -20.41
C ALA A 114 17.08 -32.23 -21.02
N GLU A 115 17.36 -33.53 -20.89
CA GLU A 115 18.49 -34.16 -21.58
C GLU A 115 18.27 -34.03 -23.10
N ALA A 116 19.25 -33.42 -23.77
CA ALA A 116 19.24 -33.08 -25.19
C ALA A 116 19.64 -34.27 -26.09
#